data_AF-A0A7C1QBZ1-F1
#
_entry.id   AF-A0A7C1QBZ1-F1
#
_cell.length_a   1.000
_cell.length_b   1.000
_cell.length_c   1.000
_cell.angle_alpha   90.00
_cell.angle_beta   90.00
_cell.angle_gamma   90.00
#
_symmetry.space_group_name_H-M   'P 1'
#
loop_
_entity.id
_entity.type
_entity.pdbx_description
1 polymer ?
#
loop_
_entity_poly.entity_id
_entity_poly.type
_entity_poly.pdbx_seq_one_letter_code
_entity_poly.pdbx_strand_id
1 'polypeptide(L)' 'EEDFKAEVDMNIVMTGNGKFVEVQGTAEGDPFTRETLDDLISLARKGINELIKIQKGIIDENTYSY' A
#
# COMPACT_ATOMS: atom_id res chain seq x y z
N GLU A 1 12.47 9.37 10.10
CA GLU A 1 13.44 8.47 10.76
C GLU A 1 12.78 7.10 11.00
N GLU A 2 12.10 6.53 9.99
CA GLU A 2 11.24 5.34 10.17
C GLU A 2 11.67 4.11 9.34
N ASP A 3 12.43 4.27 8.24
CA ASP A 3 12.87 3.11 7.42
C ASP A 3 14.01 2.29 8.04
N PHE A 4 14.82 2.84 8.96
CA PHE A 4 15.98 2.13 9.50
C PHE A 4 15.62 1.08 10.58
N LYS A 5 14.39 1.10 11.11
CA LYS A 5 13.93 0.16 12.15
C LYS A 5 12.83 -0.79 11.70
N ALA A 6 12.34 -0.67 10.46
CA ALA A 6 11.38 -1.62 9.95
C ALA A 6 12.13 -2.93 9.65
N GLU A 7 11.93 -3.95 10.48
CA GLU A 7 12.53 -5.28 10.30
C GLU A 7 11.92 -6.06 9.11
N VAL A 8 10.99 -5.43 8.37
CA VAL A 8 10.25 -6.00 7.25
C VAL A 8 10.12 -4.96 6.14
N ASP A 9 10.66 -5.28 4.96
CA ASP A 9 10.37 -4.57 3.71
C ASP A 9 9.11 -5.17 3.07
N MET A 10 8.15 -4.34 2.66
CA MET A 10 6.86 -4.83 2.16
C MET A 10 6.29 -3.97 1.03
N ASN A 11 6.08 -4.62 -0.12
CA ASN A 11 5.44 -4.06 -1.30
C ASN A 11 4.02 -4.64 -1.44
N ILE A 12 3.02 -3.76 -1.62
CA ILE A 12 1.62 -4.16 -1.84
C ILE A 12 1.06 -3.45 -3.07
N VAL A 13 0.47 -4.25 -3.97
CA VAL A 13 -0.29 -3.76 -5.12
C VAL A 13 -1.75 -4.19 -4.99
N MET A 14 -2.66 -3.23 -5.12
CA MET A 14 -4.11 -3.48 -5.03
C MET A 14 -4.86 -2.81 -6.18
N THR A 15 -6.00 -3.41 -6.53
CA THR A 15 -6.97 -2.80 -7.43
C THR A 15 -7.79 -1.71 -6.74
N GLY A 16 -8.42 -0.84 -7.53
CA GLY A 16 -9.32 0.21 -7.03
C GLY A 16 -10.56 -0.28 -6.28
N ASN A 17 -10.91 -1.57 -6.40
CA ASN A 17 -11.99 -2.21 -5.63
C ASN A 17 -11.48 -3.05 -4.45
N GLY A 18 -10.22 -2.86 -4.05
CA GLY A 18 -9.66 -3.41 -2.82
C GLY A 18 -9.22 -4.88 -2.90
N LYS A 19 -9.03 -5.43 -4.11
CA LYS A 19 -8.48 -6.79 -4.29
C LYS A 19 -6.95 -6.72 -4.40
N PHE A 20 -6.27 -7.70 -3.84
CA PHE A 20 -4.82 -7.81 -3.96
C PHE A 20 -4.42 -8.27 -5.36
N VAL A 21 -3.40 -7.62 -5.91
CA VAL A 21 -2.69 -8.04 -7.12
C VAL A 21 -1.37 -8.70 -6.71
N GLU A 22 -0.67 -8.09 -5.76
CA GLU A 22 0.61 -8.58 -5.25
C GLU A 22 0.77 -8.22 -3.77
N VAL A 23 1.33 -9.15 -3.00
CA VAL A 23 1.81 -8.92 -1.64
C VAL A 23 3.18 -9.58 -1.56
N GLN A 24 4.22 -8.79 -1.40
CA GLN A 24 5.59 -9.27 -1.24
C GLN A 24 6.18 -8.65 0.02
N GLY A 25 6.57 -9.50 0.96
CA GLY A 25 7.21 -9.08 2.21
C GLY A 25 8.50 -9.87 2.41
N THR A 26 9.56 -9.16 2.77
CA THR A 26 10.88 -9.74 3.06
C THR A 26 11.28 -9.31 4.46
N ALA A 27 11.55 -10.28 5.34
CA ALA A 27 12.18 -9.99 6.62
C ALA A 27 13.63 -9.57 6.38
N GLU A 28 14.03 -8.41 6.89
CA GLU A 28 15.43 -7.93 6.84
C GLU A 28 16.23 -8.33 8.10
N GLY A 29 15.59 -9.05 9.02
CA GLY A 29 16.20 -9.62 10.23
C GLY A 29 15.47 -10.88 10.67
N ASP A 30 14.71 -10.77 11.75
CA ASP A 30 13.91 -11.89 12.26
C ASP A 30 12.63 -12.10 11.43
N PRO A 31 12.14 -13.35 11.28
CA PRO A 31 10.85 -13.62 10.67
C PRO A 31 9.72 -12.87 11.39
N PHE A 32 8.85 -12.22 10.63
CA PHE A 32 7.71 -11.48 11.19
C PHE A 32 6.51 -12.37 11.48
N THR A 33 5.67 -11.93 12.42
CA THR A 33 4.47 -12.66 12.80
C THR A 33 3.30 -12.38 11.86
N ARG A 34 2.23 -13.16 11.99
CA ARG A 34 1.00 -12.94 11.22
C ARG A 34 0.36 -11.60 11.55
N GLU A 35 0.42 -11.19 12.81
CA GLU A 35 -0.12 -9.92 13.31
C GLU A 35 0.60 -8.74 12.64
N THR A 36 1.94 -8.79 12.56
CA THR A 36 2.73 -7.77 11.84
C THR A 36 2.32 -7.67 10.37
N LEU A 37 2.14 -8.81 9.69
CA LEU A 37 1.67 -8.83 8.31
C LEU A 37 0.29 -8.17 8.16
N ASP A 38 -0.66 -8.52 9.02
CA ASP A 38 -2.01 -7.99 8.98
C ASP A 38 -2.03 -6.46 9.24
N ASP A 39 -1.19 -5.97 10.15
CA ASP A 39 -1.02 -4.54 10.45
C ASP A 39 -0.46 -3.78 9.25
N LEU A 40 0.59 -4.29 8.62
CA LEU A 40 1.19 -3.70 7.42
C LEU A 40 0.20 -3.70 6.23
N ILE A 41 -0.58 -4.77 6.06
CA ILE A 41 -1.66 -4.83 5.07
C ILE A 41 -2.72 -3.76 5.36
N SER A 42 -3.12 -3.59 6.62
CA SER A 42 -4.10 -2.58 7.02
C SER A 42 -3.61 -1.17 6.70
N LEU A 43 -2.35 -0.88 7.02
CA LEU A 43 -1.72 0.42 6.73
C LEU A 43 -1.65 0.69 5.22
N ALA A 44 -1.18 -0.28 4.44
CA ALA A 44 -1.10 -0.17 2.99
C ALA A 44 -2.47 0.03 2.34
N ARG A 45 -3.51 -0.68 2.81
CA ARG A 45 -4.90 -0.49 2.34
C ARG A 45 -5.37 0.95 2.53
N LYS A 46 -5.06 1.55 3.68
CA LYS A 46 -5.40 2.95 3.95
C LYS A 46 -4.68 3.88 2.98
N GLY A 47 -3.35 3.75 2.86
CA GLY A 47 -2.55 4.58 1.96
C GLY A 47 -2.97 4.45 0.49
N ILE A 48 -3.17 3.23 0.00
CA ILE A 48 -3.62 2.98 -1.38
C ILE A 48 -4.99 3.61 -1.63
N ASN A 49 -5.94 3.54 -0.69
CA ASN A 49 -7.23 4.19 -0.83
C ASN A 49 -7.13 5.72 -0.92
N GLU A 50 -6.19 6.32 -0.18
CA GLU A 50 -5.91 7.76 -0.26
C GLU A 50 -5.32 8.13 -1.63
N LEU A 51 -4.35 7.35 -2.11
CA LEU A 51 -3.76 7.55 -3.45
C LEU A 51 -4.80 7.40 -4.57
N ILE A 52 -5.69 6.40 -4.50
CA ILE A 52 -6.77 6.23 -5.49
C ILE A 52 -7.69 7.45 -5.53
N LYS A 53 -8.01 8.05 -4.37
CA LYS A 53 -8.85 9.25 -4.34
C LYS A 53 -8.18 10.42 -5.05
N ILE A 54 -6.89 10.63 -4.82
CA ILE A 54 -6.10 11.68 -5.48
C ILE A 54 -6.03 11.42 -6.98
N GLN A 55 -5.71 10.19 -7.39
CA GLN A 55 -5.64 9.79 -8.80
C GLN A 55 -6.95 10.03 -9.53
N LYS A 56 -8.09 9.65 -8.93
CA LYS A 56 -9.42 9.91 -9.51
C LYS A 56 -9.69 11.40 -9.66
N GLY A 57 -9.40 12.21 -8.64
CA GLY A 57 -9.56 13.67 -8.73
C GLY A 57 -8.81 14.26 -9.92
N ILE A 58 -7.56 13.85 -10.14
CA ILE A 58 -6.73 14.34 -11.25
C ILE A 58 -7.25 13.85 -12.61
N ILE A 59 -7.64 12.57 -12.71
CA ILE A 59 -8.14 12.01 -13.98
C ILE A 59 -9.48 12.63 -14.36
N ASP A 60 -10.38 12.83 -13.40
CA ASP A 60 -11.69 13.44 -13.62
C ASP A 60 -11.53 14.92 -14.04
N GLU A 61 -10.58 15.66 -13.45
CA GLU A 61 -10.26 17.05 -13.84
C GLU A 61 -9.69 17.16 -15.26
N ASN A 62 -8.83 16.22 -15.69
CA ASN A 62 -8.22 16.23 -17.03
C ASN A 62 -9.15 15.69 -18.13
N THR A 63 -10.28 15.08 -17.76
CA THR A 63 -11.26 14.56 -18.75
C THR A 63 -12.14 15.67 -19.33
N TYR A 64 -12.15 16.88 -18.74
CA TYR A 64 -12.94 18.03 -19.21
C TYR A 64 -12.14 19.17 -19.84
N SER A 65 -10.84 18.98 -20.06
CA SER A 65 -9.97 19.97 -20.71
C SER A 65 -9.57 19.53 -22.12
N TYR A 66 -10.54 19.35 -23.00
CA TYR A 66 -10.38 19.35 -24.46
C TYR A 66 -11.65 19.89 -25.14
#